data_AF-A0A2K3MJP9-F1
#
_entry.id   AF-A0A2K3MJP9-F1
#
_cell.length_a   1.000
_cell.length_b   1.000
_cell.length_c   1.000
_cell.angle_alpha   90.00
_cell.angle_beta   90.00
_cell.angle_gamma   90.00
#
_symmetry.space_group_name_H-M   'P 1'
#
loop_
_entity.id
_entity.type
_entity.pdbx_description
1 polymer ?
#
loop_
_entity_poly.entity_id
_entity_poly.type
_entity_poly.pdbx_seq_one_letter_code
_entity_poly.pdbx_strand_id
1 'polypeptide(L)'
;MPPEYAVHGSFSIKSDVFSFGVVVLEIISGKKNSGFCDPRRRLNLLGNAWRLWIEERPEELIADILYDEAICSEILRFIHVGLLCVQQLPEDRPNMSSVVLMLKGEKLLPKPSEPGFYA
;
A
#
# COMPACT_ATOMS: atom_id res chain seq x y z
N MET A 1 -0.72 -9.09 6.80
CA MET A 1 -0.95 -10.39 6.12
C MET A 1 -2.24 -10.27 5.31
N PRO A 2 -2.42 -10.97 4.18
CA PRO A 2 -3.68 -10.93 3.43
C PRO A 2 -4.84 -11.47 4.28
N PRO A 3 -6.02 -10.81 4.31
CA PRO A 3 -7.15 -11.20 5.17
C PRO A 3 -7.68 -12.59 4.88
N GLU A 4 -7.78 -12.97 3.61
CA GLU A 4 -8.26 -14.29 3.21
C GLU A 4 -7.34 -15.42 3.68
N TYR A 5 -6.03 -15.17 3.73
CA TYR A 5 -5.06 -16.16 4.20
C TYR A 5 -5.09 -16.27 5.73
N ALA A 6 -5.15 -15.14 6.43
CA ALA A 6 -5.16 -15.12 7.90
C ALA A 6 -6.44 -15.73 8.49
N VAL A 7 -7.60 -15.51 7.85
CA VAL A 7 -8.90 -15.98 8.35
C VAL A 7 -9.22 -17.40 7.87
N HIS A 8 -8.95 -17.72 6.60
CA HIS A 8 -9.41 -18.96 5.98
C HIS A 8 -8.27 -19.90 5.55
N GLY A 9 -7.00 -19.49 5.70
CA GLY A 9 -5.86 -20.25 5.18
C GLY A 9 -5.74 -20.24 3.65
N SER A 10 -6.52 -19.39 2.97
CA SER A 10 -6.55 -19.32 1.51
C SER A 10 -5.33 -18.58 0.97
N PHE A 11 -4.45 -19.30 0.28
CA PHE A 11 -3.27 -18.73 -0.39
C PHE A 11 -3.46 -18.69 -1.91
N SER A 12 -3.01 -17.61 -2.54
CA SER A 12 -3.03 -17.46 -4.00
C SER A 12 -1.96 -16.48 -4.47
N ILE A 13 -1.80 -16.34 -5.78
CA ILE A 13 -0.97 -15.29 -6.39
C ILE A 13 -1.41 -13.89 -5.90
N LYS A 14 -2.70 -13.68 -5.57
CA LYS A 14 -3.19 -12.39 -5.03
C LYS A 14 -2.72 -12.15 -3.59
N SER A 15 -2.38 -13.19 -2.85
CA SER A 15 -1.77 -13.10 -1.52
C SER A 15 -0.31 -12.61 -1.62
N ASP A 16 0.40 -13.00 -2.67
CA ASP A 16 1.74 -12.47 -2.98
C ASP A 16 1.68 -11.00 -3.41
N VAL A 17 0.70 -10.62 -4.24
CA VAL A 17 0.46 -9.21 -4.61
C VAL A 17 0.21 -8.35 -3.38
N PHE A 18 -0.62 -8.82 -2.45
CA PHE A 18 -0.87 -8.10 -1.19
C PHE A 18 0.42 -7.94 -0.39
N SER A 19 1.21 -9.01 -0.25
CA SER A 19 2.47 -8.97 0.50
C SER A 19 3.48 -8.02 -0.14
N PHE A 20 3.54 -7.97 -1.48
CA PHE A 20 4.32 -6.97 -2.22
C PHE A 20 3.86 -5.54 -1.88
N GLY A 21 2.56 -5.29 -1.88
CA GLY A 21 2.01 -3.97 -1.52
C GLY A 21 2.38 -3.54 -0.10
N VAL A 22 2.36 -4.47 0.87
CA VAL A 22 2.83 -4.20 2.23
C VAL A 22 4.30 -3.78 2.22
N VAL A 23 5.17 -4.54 1.55
CA VAL A 23 6.61 -4.25 1.50
C VAL A 23 6.89 -2.89 0.84
N VAL A 24 6.18 -2.53 -0.22
CA VAL A 24 6.30 -1.19 -0.85
C VAL A 24 5.99 -0.08 0.17
N LEU A 25 4.90 -0.21 0.91
CA LEU A 25 4.51 0.79 1.91
C LEU A 25 5.46 0.82 3.11
N GLU A 26 6.03 -0.32 3.51
CA GLU A 26 7.08 -0.39 4.53
C GLU A 26 8.37 0.31 4.08
N ILE A 27 8.79 0.14 2.83
CA ILE A 27 9.98 0.80 2.27
C ILE A 27 9.80 2.32 2.26
N ILE A 28 8.65 2.79 1.74
CA ILE A 28 8.37 4.23 1.64
C ILE A 28 8.30 4.87 3.02
N SER A 29 7.66 4.20 3.98
CA SER A 29 7.48 4.72 5.34
C SER A 29 8.67 4.55 6.26
N GLY A 30 9.62 3.68 5.90
CA GLY A 30 10.70 3.24 6.78
C GLY A 30 10.20 2.52 8.04
N LYS A 31 8.93 2.09 8.09
CA LYS A 31 8.29 1.49 9.27
C LYS A 31 7.81 0.08 8.93
N LYS A 32 8.02 -0.86 9.85
CA LYS A 32 7.48 -2.22 9.72
C LYS A 32 6.01 -2.25 10.10
N ASN A 33 5.19 -2.94 9.33
CA ASN A 33 3.78 -3.13 9.61
C ASN A 33 3.54 -3.93 10.91
N SER A 34 4.42 -4.89 11.24
CA SER A 34 4.29 -5.76 12.43
C SER A 34 4.51 -5.06 13.78
N GLY A 35 4.89 -3.78 13.78
CA GLY A 35 5.06 -2.98 15.00
C GLY A 35 4.53 -1.55 14.87
N PHE A 36 3.96 -1.20 13.71
CA PHE A 36 3.32 0.09 13.53
C PHE A 36 1.93 0.07 14.17
N CYS A 37 1.72 0.98 15.11
CA CYS A 37 0.41 1.28 15.65
C CYS A 37 0.34 2.79 15.81
N ASP A 38 -0.57 3.44 15.10
CA ASP A 38 -0.88 4.84 15.37
C ASP A 38 -1.39 4.94 16.83
N PRO A 39 -0.68 5.64 17.73
CA PRO A 39 -1.06 5.65 19.15
C PRO A 39 -2.42 6.28 19.43
N ARG A 40 -2.91 7.15 18.52
CA ARG A 40 -4.17 7.87 18.66
C ARG A 40 -5.34 7.10 18.06
N ARG A 41 -5.10 6.37 16.96
CA ARG A 41 -6.16 5.76 16.15
C ARG A 41 -6.10 4.24 16.09
N ARG A 42 -5.07 3.61 16.66
CA ARG A 42 -4.81 2.15 16.66
C ARG A 42 -4.75 1.53 15.26
N LEU A 43 -4.40 2.32 14.25
CA LEU A 43 -4.27 1.83 12.88
C LEU A 43 -2.90 1.16 12.69
N ASN A 44 -2.90 0.03 11.99
CA ASN A 44 -1.68 -0.54 11.41
C ASN A 44 -1.15 0.35 10.27
N LEU A 45 0.00 -0.01 9.69
CA LEU A 45 0.64 0.82 8.65
C LEU A 45 -0.28 1.02 7.44
N LEU A 46 -0.99 -0.03 7.02
CA LEU A 46 -1.89 0.03 5.87
C LEU A 46 -3.07 0.97 6.13
N GLY A 47 -3.66 0.88 7.32
CA GLY A 47 -4.73 1.78 7.75
C GLY A 47 -4.28 3.23 7.79
N ASN A 48 -3.08 3.51 8.30
CA ASN A 48 -2.54 4.87 8.30
C ASN A 48 -2.22 5.36 6.87
N ALA A 49 -1.64 4.52 6.01
CA ALA A 49 -1.38 4.87 4.61
C ALA A 49 -2.68 5.19 3.86
N TRP A 50 -3.72 4.38 4.06
CA TRP A 50 -5.05 4.63 3.49
C TRP A 50 -5.67 5.92 4.01
N ARG A 51 -5.59 6.18 5.33
CA ARG A 51 -6.05 7.44 5.92
C ARG A 51 -5.37 8.65 5.29
N LEU A 52 -4.05 8.64 5.19
CA LEU A 52 -3.30 9.73 4.57
C LEU A 52 -3.68 9.91 3.10
N TRP A 53 -3.95 8.81 2.39
CA TRP A 53 -4.43 8.86 1.01
C TRP A 53 -5.79 9.54 0.86
N ILE A 54 -6.78 9.18 1.69
CA ILE A 54 -8.12 9.79 1.64
C ILE A 54 -8.15 11.23 2.17
N GLU A 55 -7.21 11.60 3.04
CA GLU A 55 -7.02 12.96 3.53
C GLU A 55 -6.18 13.84 2.58
N GLU A 56 -5.82 13.32 1.40
CA GLU A 56 -5.00 14.01 0.39
C GLU A 56 -3.63 14.48 0.93
N ARG A 57 -3.06 13.70 1.87
CA ARG A 57 -1.74 13.95 2.49
C ARG A 57 -0.79 12.73 2.41
N PRO A 58 -0.69 12.02 1.27
CA PRO A 58 0.14 10.81 1.14
C PRO A 58 1.64 11.05 1.41
N GLU A 59 2.13 12.28 1.24
CA GLU A 59 3.50 12.68 1.51
C GLU A 59 3.93 12.50 2.97
N GLU A 60 2.99 12.54 3.93
CA GLU A 60 3.27 12.28 5.34
C GLU A 60 3.60 10.81 5.64
N LEU A 61 3.39 9.92 4.65
CA LEU A 61 3.83 8.54 4.75
C LEU A 61 5.34 8.41 4.49
N ILE A 62 5.94 9.33 3.73
CA ILE A 62 7.32 9.23 3.26
C ILE A 62 8.25 9.42 4.47
N ALA A 63 9.18 8.48 4.68
CA ALA A 63 10.25 8.66 5.67
C ALA A 63 11.08 9.91 5.35
N ASP A 64 11.82 10.46 6.33
CA ASP A 64 12.69 11.64 6.17
C ASP A 64 13.88 11.39 5.21
N ILE A 65 13.58 11.10 3.94
CA ILE A 65 14.50 10.99 2.83
C ILE A 65 14.58 12.39 2.23
N LEU A 66 15.80 12.85 1.92
CA LEU A 66 16.09 14.15 1.32
C LEU A 66 15.06 14.50 0.23
N TYR A 67 14.23 15.49 0.55
CA TYR A 67 13.06 15.91 -0.22
C TYR A 67 13.51 16.55 -1.53
N ASP A 68 13.50 15.78 -2.62
CA ASP A 68 13.60 16.28 -3.99
C ASP A 68 12.21 16.20 -4.63
N GLU A 69 11.67 17.34 -5.07
CA GLU A 69 10.34 17.43 -5.68
C GLU A 69 10.18 16.49 -6.88
N ALA A 70 11.24 16.20 -7.64
CA ALA A 70 11.19 15.27 -8.76
C ALA A 70 10.91 13.83 -8.29
N ILE A 71 11.53 13.44 -7.16
CA ILE A 71 11.38 12.12 -6.55
C ILE A 71 9.99 11.98 -5.91
N CYS A 72 9.41 13.06 -5.39
CA CYS A 72 8.08 13.04 -4.75
C CYS A 72 7.00 12.47 -5.68
N SER A 73 6.99 12.85 -6.96
CA SER A 73 5.97 12.36 -7.91
C SER A 73 6.03 10.85 -8.14
N GLU A 74 7.22 10.26 -8.13
CA GLU A 74 7.42 8.82 -8.26
C GLU A 74 7.06 8.09 -6.97
N ILE A 75 7.43 8.64 -5.81
CA ILE A 75 7.06 8.07 -4.51
C ILE A 75 5.54 8.05 -4.35
N LEU A 76 4.83 9.14 -4.70
CA LEU A 76 3.36 9.17 -4.66
C LEU A 76 2.74 8.08 -5.54
N ARG A 77 3.34 7.80 -6.71
CA ARG A 77 2.93 6.68 -7.58
C ARG A 77 3.13 5.34 -6.88
N PHE A 78 4.26 5.15 -6.19
CA PHE A 78 4.53 3.92 -5.46
C PHE A 78 3.57 3.72 -4.28
N ILE A 79 3.20 4.79 -3.57
CA ILE A 79 2.15 4.75 -2.53
C ILE A 79 0.83 4.28 -3.15
N HIS A 80 0.42 4.89 -4.27
CA HIS A 80 -0.82 4.54 -4.98
C HIS A 80 -0.82 3.07 -5.40
N VAL A 81 0.25 2.59 -6.04
CA VAL A 81 0.39 1.18 -6.45
C VAL A 81 0.41 0.25 -5.23
N GLY A 82 1.08 0.64 -4.15
CA GLY A 82 1.06 -0.10 -2.88
C GLY A 82 -0.36 -0.28 -2.35
N LEU A 83 -1.15 0.80 -2.32
CA LEU A 83 -2.56 0.78 -1.91
C LEU A 83 -3.43 -0.10 -2.82
N LEU A 84 -3.20 -0.08 -4.13
CA LEU A 84 -3.88 -0.98 -5.07
C LEU A 84 -3.52 -2.46 -4.83
N CYS A 85 -2.32 -2.74 -4.37
CA CYS A 85 -1.89 -4.11 -4.07
C CYS A 85 -2.50 -4.65 -2.76
N VAL A 86 -2.75 -3.79 -1.77
CA VAL A 86 -3.26 -4.21 -0.44
C VAL A 86 -4.79 -4.14 -0.30
N GLN A 87 -5.53 -4.16 -1.40
CA GLN A 87 -7.00 -4.13 -1.37
C GLN A 87 -7.60 -5.30 -0.57
N GLN A 88 -8.70 -5.04 0.14
CA GLN A 88 -9.40 -6.05 0.96
C GLN A 88 -9.78 -7.27 0.12
N LEU A 89 -10.42 -7.05 -1.03
CA LEU A 89 -10.83 -8.11 -1.95
C LEU A 89 -9.67 -8.52 -2.89
N PRO A 90 -9.31 -9.82 -2.98
CA PRO A 90 -8.26 -10.30 -3.88
C PRO A 90 -8.47 -9.94 -5.36
N GLU A 91 -9.71 -9.91 -5.82
CA GLU A 91 -10.12 -9.57 -7.18
C GLU A 91 -9.73 -8.13 -7.57
N ASP A 92 -9.81 -7.19 -6.64
CA ASP A 92 -9.51 -5.76 -6.87
C ASP A 92 -8.00 -5.48 -6.94
N ARG A 93 -7.17 -6.41 -6.45
CA ARG A 93 -5.71 -6.27 -6.52
C ARG A 93 -5.24 -6.41 -7.97
N PRO A 94 -4.28 -5.62 -8.46
CA PRO A 94 -3.73 -5.80 -9.81
C PRO A 94 -3.00 -7.14 -9.94
N ASN A 95 -2.78 -7.60 -11.17
CA ASN A 95 -1.80 -8.66 -11.43
C ASN A 95 -0.38 -8.06 -11.45
N MET A 96 0.65 -8.88 -11.19
CA MET A 96 2.03 -8.39 -11.10
C MET A 96 2.53 -7.76 -12.41
N SER A 97 2.09 -8.25 -13.57
CA SER A 97 2.43 -7.61 -14.85
C SER A 97 1.87 -6.20 -14.96
N SER A 98 0.65 -5.95 -14.47
CA SER A 98 0.09 -4.59 -14.37
C SER A 98 0.85 -3.74 -13.38
N VAL A 99 1.24 -4.28 -12.23
CA VAL A 99 2.03 -3.56 -11.22
C VAL A 99 3.32 -3.02 -11.83
N VAL A 100 4.03 -3.81 -12.63
CA VAL A 100 5.26 -3.34 -13.32
C VAL A 100 4.98 -2.17 -14.24
N LEU A 101 3.94 -2.25 -15.08
CA LEU A 101 3.57 -1.14 -15.99
C LEU A 101 3.13 0.11 -15.22
N MET A 102 2.40 -0.07 -14.12
CA MET A 102 1.93 1.00 -13.25
C MET A 102 3.10 1.74 -12.58
N LEU A 103 4.11 1.00 -12.07
CA LEU A 103 5.30 1.59 -11.47
C LEU A 103 6.11 2.41 -12.49
N LYS A 104 6.22 1.92 -13.73
CA LYS A 104 6.87 2.62 -14.84
C LYS A 104 6.09 3.82 -15.38
N GLY A 105 4.85 4.05 -14.92
CA GLY A 105 3.97 5.09 -15.47
C GLY A 105 3.41 4.77 -16.86
N GLU A 106 3.54 3.52 -17.31
CA GLU A 106 3.06 3.03 -18.62
C GLU A 106 1.59 2.59 -18.58
N LYS A 107 0.94 2.64 -17.40
CA LYS A 107 -0.45 2.25 -17.20
C LYS A 107 -1.15 3.21 -16.25
N LEU A 108 -2.41 3.54 -16.56
CA LEU A 108 -3.28 4.36 -15.72
C LEU A 108 -3.54 3.68 -14.37
N LEU A 109 -3.61 4.49 -13.32
CA LEU A 109 -3.87 4.04 -11.95
C LEU A 109 -5.34 4.26 -11.60
N PRO A 110 -6.13 3.19 -11.38
CA PRO A 110 -7.49 3.33 -10.87
C PRO A 110 -7.47 3.86 -9.43
N LYS A 111 -8.58 4.44 -8.97
CA LYS A 111 -8.69 4.87 -7.57
C LYS A 111 -8.65 3.64 -6.65
N PRO A 112 -7.79 3.60 -5.63
CA PRO A 112 -7.78 2.51 -4.67
C PRO A 112 -9.01 2.58 -3.76
N SER A 113 -9.46 1.43 -3.27
CA SER A 113 -10.44 1.29 -2.20
C SER A 113 -9.76 0.91 -0.89
N GLU A 114 -10.56 0.66 0.14
CA GLU A 114 -10.09 0.37 1.49
C GLU A 114 -9.21 -0.90 1.52
N PRO A 115 -8.03 -0.82 2.17
CA PRO A 115 -7.11 -1.95 2.25
C PRO A 115 -7.63 -3.06 3.17
N GLY A 116 -7.03 -4.24 3.02
CA GLY A 116 -7.29 -5.37 3.90
C GLY A 116 -6.82 -5.11 5.33
N PHE A 117 -7.61 -5.52 6.32
CA PHE A 117 -7.39 -5.28 7.75
C PHE A 117 -7.44 -3.80 8.18
N TYR A 118 -8.60 -3.17 8.00
CA TYR A 118 -8.99 -1.98 8.74
C TYR A 118 -9.48 -2.37 10.15
N ALA A 119 -8.56 -2.69 11.05
CA ALA A 119 -8.84 -2.92 12.47
C ALA A 119 -7.57 -2.81 13.32
#